data_AF-A0A1C5PU07-F1
#
_entry.id   AF-A0A1C5PU07-F1
#
_cell.length_a   1.000
_cell.length_b   1.000
_cell.length_c   1.000
_cell.angle_alpha   90.00
_cell.angle_beta   90.00
_cell.angle_gamma   90.00
#
_symmetry.space_group_name_H-M   'P 1'
#
loop_
_entity.id
_entity.type
_entity.pdbx_description
1 polymer ?
#
loop_
_entity_poly.entity_id
_entity_poly.type
_entity_poly.pdbx_seq_one_letter_code
_entity_poly.pdbx_strand_id
1 'polypeptide(L)'
;MTMSSTIQEVVLEFLSDKQEHSVQDIKHYLREQDVRDYTEGQFAGSLNTLMRNGSIKKVDRGIYSIKLRSEDMKKCFVVSPIGDEGSEIRKRADQMFKYIIAPVCEETGFEPIRVDKLNQPDSITQTIIDYLLQSELVIADITGHNPNAFYEMGYRASTGKPIIHLKCKNEGIPFDIAGIRAFDYDLSDLDSVEEIKSRLIKTIGALSFDTKSDQNNEDDSDTKEMNGDISQLIPILYEIQDDISQLKKEIHNKDTETIQAVIKAATPSAPIEDSNTAIMKAVLPELLRNPNSMKTLIELSELGNKKK
;
A
#
# COMPACT_ATOMS: atom_id res chain seq x y z
N MET A 1 7.76 22.66 -27.32
CA MET A 1 7.73 22.96 -25.88
C MET A 1 7.45 24.44 -25.69
N THR A 2 6.67 24.84 -24.69
CA THR A 2 6.45 26.27 -24.38
C THR A 2 7.62 26.83 -23.58
N MET A 3 7.87 28.14 -23.62
CA MET A 3 8.92 28.73 -22.76
C MET A 3 8.66 28.51 -21.28
N SER A 4 7.41 28.58 -20.84
CA SER A 4 7.06 28.28 -19.45
C SER A 4 7.39 26.84 -19.06
N SER A 5 7.14 25.84 -19.92
CA SER A 5 7.49 24.44 -19.63
C SER A 5 9.00 24.21 -19.60
N THR A 6 9.77 24.85 -20.49
CA THR A 6 11.23 24.73 -20.49
C THR A 6 11.84 25.35 -19.23
N ILE A 7 11.34 26.51 -18.80
CA ILE A 7 11.74 27.11 -17.51
C ILE A 7 11.45 26.16 -16.35
N GLN A 8 10.27 25.51 -16.34
CA GLN A 8 9.90 24.59 -15.26
C GLN A 8 10.85 23.40 -15.17
N GLU A 9 11.19 22.78 -16.29
CA GLU A 9 12.08 21.63 -16.35
C GLU A 9 13.49 21.99 -15.86
N VAL A 10 14.08 23.08 -16.37
CA VAL A 10 15.42 23.52 -15.98
C VAL A 10 15.48 23.97 -14.51
N VAL A 11 14.41 24.58 -13.99
CA VAL A 11 14.32 24.92 -12.56
C VAL A 11 14.28 23.66 -11.69
N LEU A 12 13.53 22.64 -12.08
CA LEU A 12 13.47 21.38 -11.33
C LEU A 12 14.80 20.63 -11.37
N GLU A 13 15.49 20.64 -12.51
CA GLU A 13 16.83 20.08 -12.63
C GLU A 13 17.81 20.80 -11.68
N PHE A 14 17.79 22.13 -11.66
CA PHE A 14 18.66 22.92 -10.78
C PHE A 14 18.42 22.64 -9.30
N LEU A 15 17.15 22.64 -8.88
CA LEU A 15 16.77 22.43 -7.47
C LEU A 15 16.85 20.94 -7.05
N SER A 16 17.19 20.03 -7.95
CA SER A 16 17.33 18.60 -7.65
C SER A 16 18.48 18.29 -6.69
N ASP A 17 19.40 19.24 -6.48
CA ASP A 17 20.46 19.20 -5.48
C ASP A 17 19.96 19.28 -4.02
N LYS A 18 18.66 19.55 -3.84
CA LYS A 18 17.95 19.66 -2.55
C LYS A 18 18.43 20.82 -1.68
N GLN A 19 19.15 21.79 -2.25
CA GLN A 19 19.59 23.00 -1.56
C GLN A 19 18.59 24.15 -1.74
N GLU A 20 18.77 25.20 -0.94
CA GLU A 20 18.01 26.44 -1.06
C GLU A 20 18.72 27.38 -2.02
N HIS A 21 17.98 27.87 -3.01
CA HIS A 21 18.52 28.75 -4.05
C HIS A 21 17.73 30.02 -4.17
N SER A 22 18.43 31.13 -4.39
CA SER A 22 17.79 32.40 -4.67
C SER A 22 17.27 32.46 -6.11
N VAL A 23 16.35 33.39 -6.38
CA VAL A 23 15.93 33.71 -7.75
C VAL A 23 17.12 34.06 -8.65
N GLN A 24 18.17 34.68 -8.11
CA GLN A 24 19.33 35.06 -8.89
C GLN A 24 20.13 33.84 -9.34
N ASP A 25 20.27 32.84 -8.48
CA ASP A 25 20.95 31.57 -8.76
C ASP A 25 20.19 30.80 -9.84
N ILE A 26 18.87 30.68 -9.68
CA ILE A 26 17.98 30.02 -10.66
C ILE A 26 18.08 30.71 -12.03
N LYS A 27 18.06 32.06 -12.06
CA LYS A 27 18.20 32.83 -13.31
C LYS A 27 19.61 32.75 -13.88
N HIS A 28 20.63 32.52 -13.07
CA HIS A 28 21.99 32.30 -13.54
C HIS A 28 22.06 30.95 -14.25
N TYR A 29 21.57 29.88 -13.62
CA TYR A 29 21.53 28.54 -14.20
C TYR A 29 20.72 28.47 -15.50
N LEU A 30 19.56 29.15 -15.56
CA LEU A 30 18.78 29.25 -16.81
C LEU A 30 19.61 29.83 -17.97
N ARG A 31 20.50 30.80 -17.71
CA ARG A 31 21.36 31.41 -18.74
C ARG A 31 22.50 30.48 -19.17
N GLU A 32 23.00 29.65 -18.26
CA GLU A 32 23.98 28.61 -18.55
C GLU A 32 23.38 27.52 -19.45
N GLN A 33 22.11 27.16 -19.23
CA GLN A 33 21.34 26.22 -20.06
C GLN A 33 20.72 26.84 -21.32
N ASP A 34 21.21 28.01 -21.75
CA ASP A 34 20.76 28.75 -22.94
C ASP A 34 19.28 29.16 -22.97
N VAL A 35 18.62 29.24 -21.81
CA VAL A 35 17.24 29.75 -21.67
C VAL A 35 17.29 31.24 -21.35
N ARG A 36 17.19 32.10 -22.38
CA ARG A 36 17.42 33.56 -22.25
C ARG A 36 16.22 34.44 -22.64
N ASP A 37 15.38 34.00 -23.58
CA ASP A 37 14.32 34.81 -24.18
C ASP A 37 12.96 34.68 -23.45
N TYR A 38 12.96 34.84 -22.13
CA TYR A 38 11.73 34.85 -21.34
C TYR A 38 11.48 36.19 -20.65
N THR A 39 10.20 36.50 -20.46
CA THR A 39 9.76 37.66 -19.68
C THR A 39 9.77 37.35 -18.18
N GLU A 40 9.93 38.37 -17.35
CA GLU A 40 9.79 38.23 -15.88
C GLU A 40 8.45 37.62 -15.48
N GLY A 41 7.38 37.91 -16.23
CA GLY A 41 6.06 37.30 -16.04
C GLY A 41 6.05 35.80 -16.32
N GLN A 42 6.74 35.33 -17.36
CA GLN A 42 6.87 33.90 -17.67
C GLN A 42 7.67 33.16 -16.60
N PHE A 43 8.77 33.75 -16.12
CA PHE A 43 9.56 33.17 -15.02
C PHE A 43 8.75 33.05 -13.73
N ALA A 44 8.14 34.15 -13.28
CA ALA A 44 7.32 34.15 -12.08
C ALA A 44 6.11 33.21 -12.21
N GLY A 45 5.49 33.16 -13.40
CA GLY A 45 4.39 32.23 -13.70
C GLY A 45 4.82 30.76 -13.62
N SER A 46 6.02 30.42 -14.10
CA SER A 46 6.57 29.07 -13.99
C SER A 46 6.86 28.67 -12.54
N LEU A 47 7.48 29.54 -11.74
CA LEU A 47 7.67 29.28 -10.31
C LEU A 47 6.34 29.10 -9.57
N ASN A 48 5.36 29.97 -9.83
CA ASN A 48 4.03 29.85 -9.23
C ASN A 48 3.34 28.53 -9.62
N THR A 49 3.53 28.06 -10.86
CA THR A 49 3.00 26.77 -11.31
C THR A 49 3.65 25.60 -10.57
N LEU A 50 4.98 25.63 -10.42
CA LEU A 50 5.75 24.62 -9.67
C LEU A 50 5.44 24.62 -8.17
N MET A 51 5.11 25.78 -7.60
CA MET A 51 4.62 25.85 -6.22
C MET A 51 3.21 25.28 -6.10
N ARG A 52 2.32 25.63 -7.05
CA ARG A 52 0.92 25.19 -7.04
C ARG A 52 0.78 23.69 -7.21
N ASN A 53 1.63 23.05 -8.00
CA ASN A 53 1.64 21.60 -8.17
C ASN A 53 2.49 20.85 -7.13
N GLY A 54 3.09 21.58 -6.17
CA GLY A 54 3.86 20.99 -5.08
C GLY A 54 5.26 20.49 -5.46
N SER A 55 5.81 20.87 -6.62
CA SER A 55 7.17 20.45 -7.01
C SER A 55 8.26 21.25 -6.29
N ILE A 56 8.00 22.50 -5.94
CA ILE A 56 8.92 23.37 -5.20
C ILE A 56 8.20 24.06 -4.04
N LYS A 57 8.97 24.51 -3.04
CA LYS A 57 8.48 25.36 -1.96
C LYS A 57 9.26 26.67 -1.90
N LYS A 58 8.60 27.70 -1.39
CA LYS A 58 9.24 28.98 -1.09
C LYS A 58 9.68 28.98 0.36
N VAL A 59 10.97 29.08 0.60
CA VAL A 59 11.57 29.06 1.95
C VAL A 59 11.59 30.46 2.55
N ASP A 60 11.97 31.46 1.74
CA ASP A 60 11.98 32.87 2.13
C ASP A 60 11.73 33.77 0.91
N ARG A 61 11.82 35.10 1.06
CA ARG A 61 11.61 36.09 0.03
C ARG A 61 12.59 35.92 -1.13
N GLY A 62 12.13 35.18 -2.14
CA GLY A 62 12.91 34.92 -3.34
C GLY A 62 13.88 33.75 -3.19
N ILE A 63 13.68 32.89 -2.19
CA ILE A 63 14.45 31.67 -1.96
C ILE A 63 13.52 30.47 -2.14
N TYR A 64 13.93 29.51 -2.94
CA TYR A 64 13.16 28.32 -3.29
C TYR A 64 14.01 27.06 -3.13
N SER A 65 13.36 25.95 -2.81
CA SER A 65 13.95 24.62 -2.81
C SER A 65 12.98 23.64 -3.47
N ILE A 66 13.48 22.48 -3.90
CA ILE A 66 12.60 21.38 -4.28
C ILE A 66 11.76 20.96 -3.07
N LYS A 67 10.50 20.63 -3.28
CA LYS A 67 9.65 20.06 -2.24
C LYS A 67 9.80 18.56 -2.31
N LEU A 68 10.36 17.96 -1.27
CA LEU A 68 10.47 16.51 -1.19
C LEU A 68 9.10 15.92 -0.88
N ARG A 69 8.75 14.80 -1.54
CA ARG A 69 7.49 14.09 -1.27
C ARG A 69 7.30 13.80 0.23
N SER A 70 8.38 13.50 0.94
CA SER A 70 8.36 13.21 2.39
C SER A 70 7.82 14.35 3.24
N GLU A 71 7.89 15.61 2.80
CA GLU A 71 7.50 16.76 3.63
C GLU A 71 5.98 16.92 3.80
N ASP A 72 5.17 16.35 2.90
CA ASP A 72 3.70 16.28 3.05
C ASP A 72 3.23 14.88 3.49
N MET A 73 4.14 13.91 3.57
CA MET A 73 3.79 12.54 3.90
C MET A 73 3.58 12.40 5.41
N LYS A 74 2.54 11.65 5.77
CA LYS A 74 2.28 11.27 7.16
C LYS A 74 3.42 10.37 7.63
N LYS A 75 3.76 10.38 8.92
CA LYS A 75 4.85 9.56 9.44
C LYS A 75 4.34 8.17 9.78
N CYS A 76 5.04 7.16 9.27
CA CYS A 76 4.87 5.78 9.65
C CYS A 76 6.13 5.33 10.40
N PHE A 77 6.05 5.20 11.72
CA PHE A 77 7.18 4.71 12.50
C PHE A 77 7.23 3.19 12.51
N VAL A 78 8.41 2.64 12.26
CA VAL A 78 8.65 1.20 12.15
C VAL A 78 9.35 0.69 13.40
N VAL A 79 8.62 -0.10 14.16
CA VAL A 79 9.14 -0.86 15.31
C VAL A 79 9.60 -2.21 14.76
N SER A 80 10.88 -2.54 14.93
CA SER A 80 11.41 -3.82 14.45
C SER A 80 12.63 -4.26 15.27
N PRO A 81 12.89 -5.57 15.40
CA PRO A 81 14.09 -6.06 16.07
C PRO A 81 15.37 -5.49 15.44
N ILE A 82 16.16 -4.77 16.22
CA ILE A 82 17.50 -4.32 15.82
C ILE A 82 18.48 -5.42 16.22
N GLY A 83 18.73 -6.35 15.30
CA GLY A 83 19.76 -7.37 15.46
C GLY A 83 21.17 -6.83 15.20
N ASP A 84 22.18 -7.61 15.62
CA ASP A 84 23.59 -7.34 15.34
C ASP A 84 23.88 -7.34 13.83
N GLU A 85 24.94 -6.64 13.42
CA GLU A 85 25.38 -6.59 12.03
C GLU A 85 25.67 -8.00 11.48
N GLY A 86 25.14 -8.31 10.31
CA GLY A 86 25.27 -9.64 9.68
C GLY A 86 24.37 -10.74 10.24
N SER A 87 23.63 -10.49 11.34
CA SER A 87 22.68 -11.46 11.89
C SER A 87 21.47 -11.68 10.97
N GLU A 88 20.85 -12.86 11.07
CA GLU A 88 19.60 -13.16 10.35
C GLU A 88 18.45 -12.25 10.78
N ILE A 89 18.44 -11.82 12.04
CA ILE A 89 17.46 -10.84 12.56
C ILE A 89 17.61 -9.51 11.80
N ARG A 90 18.84 -9.01 11.67
CA ARG A 90 19.13 -7.77 10.95
C ARG A 90 18.77 -7.87 9.47
N LYS A 91 19.18 -8.96 8.81
CA LYS A 91 18.86 -9.22 7.39
C LYS A 91 17.35 -9.23 7.15
N ARG A 92 16.60 -9.97 7.98
CA ARG A 92 15.14 -10.04 7.89
C ARG A 92 14.48 -8.67 8.09
N ALA A 93 14.91 -7.92 9.12
CA ALA A 93 14.38 -6.59 9.38
C ALA A 93 14.64 -5.62 8.22
N ASP A 94 15.83 -5.69 7.61
CA ASP A 94 16.20 -4.88 6.44
C ASP A 94 15.42 -5.27 5.19
N GLN A 95 15.22 -6.57 4.95
CA GLN A 95 14.43 -7.07 3.82
C GLN A 95 12.96 -6.72 3.98
N MET A 96 12.35 -6.97 5.14
CA MET A 96 10.96 -6.60 5.42
C MET A 96 10.76 -5.08 5.23
N PHE A 97 11.65 -4.25 5.78
CA PHE A 97 11.56 -2.81 5.59
C PHE A 97 11.61 -2.42 4.11
N LYS A 98 12.56 -2.99 3.36
CA LYS A 98 12.81 -2.63 1.95
C LYS A 98 11.72 -3.12 1.00
N TYR A 99 11.24 -4.35 1.19
CA TYR A 99 10.39 -5.04 0.21
C TYR A 99 8.91 -4.97 0.55
N ILE A 100 8.55 -4.73 1.81
CA ILE A 100 7.15 -4.67 2.25
C ILE A 100 6.80 -3.26 2.74
N ILE A 101 7.45 -2.78 3.81
CA ILE A 101 7.01 -1.57 4.50
C ILE A 101 7.21 -0.32 3.65
N ALA A 102 8.42 -0.11 3.12
CA ALA A 102 8.72 1.12 2.38
C ALA A 102 7.85 1.30 1.12
N PRO A 103 7.65 0.27 0.27
CA PRO A 103 6.73 0.38 -0.87
C PRO A 103 5.28 0.69 -0.46
N VAL A 104 4.78 0.02 0.58
CA VAL A 104 3.41 0.24 1.09
C VAL A 104 3.24 1.66 1.60
N CYS A 105 4.21 2.15 2.39
CA CYS A 105 4.18 3.51 2.90
C CYS A 105 4.24 4.53 1.76
N GLU A 106 5.11 4.34 0.77
CA GLU A 106 5.19 5.23 -0.39
C GLU A 106 3.88 5.31 -1.17
N GLU A 107 3.24 4.16 -1.42
CA GLU A 107 1.96 4.09 -2.13
C GLU A 107 0.79 4.72 -1.35
N THR A 108 0.86 4.67 -0.02
CA THR A 108 -0.18 5.20 0.87
C THR A 108 0.07 6.63 1.36
N GLY A 109 1.13 7.29 0.88
CA GLY A 109 1.46 8.66 1.26
C GLY A 109 2.07 8.81 2.65
N PHE A 110 2.75 7.77 3.13
CA PHE A 110 3.48 7.75 4.40
C PHE A 110 5.00 7.71 4.21
N GLU A 111 5.73 8.47 5.02
CA GLU A 111 7.18 8.35 5.15
C GLU A 111 7.51 7.24 6.17
N PRO A 112 8.17 6.14 5.77
CA PRO A 112 8.59 5.10 6.69
C PRO A 112 9.85 5.50 7.46
N ILE A 113 9.78 5.51 8.79
CA ILE A 113 10.86 5.94 9.68
C ILE A 113 11.32 4.76 10.54
N ARG A 114 12.62 4.46 10.49
CA ARG A 114 13.26 3.46 11.35
C ARG A 114 14.45 4.09 12.07
N VAL A 115 14.47 4.02 13.40
CA VAL A 115 15.38 4.84 14.22
C VAL A 115 16.87 4.55 13.96
N ASP A 116 17.24 3.30 13.69
CA ASP A 116 18.63 2.92 13.38
C ASP A 116 19.14 3.49 12.03
N LYS A 117 18.24 4.04 11.21
CA LYS A 117 18.59 4.73 9.96
C LYS A 117 18.66 6.25 10.09
N LEU A 118 18.33 6.80 11.26
CA LEU A 118 18.37 8.24 11.50
C LEU A 118 19.76 8.65 11.97
N ASN A 119 20.32 9.67 11.33
CA ASN A 119 21.55 10.32 11.77
C ASN A 119 21.19 11.43 12.77
N GLN A 120 20.95 11.08 14.03
CA GLN A 120 20.64 12.06 15.08
C GLN A 120 21.57 11.94 16.29
N PRO A 121 21.99 13.08 16.90
CA PRO A 121 22.87 13.11 18.07
C PRO A 121 22.14 12.84 19.39
N ASP A 122 20.80 12.84 19.38
CA ASP A 122 19.97 12.71 20.57
C ASP A 122 19.92 11.28 21.12
N SER A 123 19.45 11.13 22.36
CA SER A 123 19.22 9.82 22.96
C SER A 123 18.22 9.02 22.12
N ILE A 124 18.66 7.90 21.55
CA ILE A 124 17.86 6.97 20.76
C ILE A 124 16.52 6.66 21.46
N THR A 125 16.52 6.53 22.79
CA THR A 125 15.32 6.25 23.57
C THR A 125 14.29 7.37 23.50
N GLN A 126 14.70 8.63 23.64
CA GLN A 126 13.76 9.76 23.56
C GLN A 126 13.20 9.89 22.13
N THR A 127 14.06 9.73 21.12
CA THR A 127 13.65 9.73 19.72
C THR A 127 12.60 8.65 19.44
N ILE A 128 12.79 7.42 19.94
CA ILE A 128 11.80 6.33 19.82
C ILE A 128 10.47 6.75 20.45
N ILE A 129 10.48 7.25 21.69
CA ILE A 129 9.26 7.68 22.40
C ILE A 129 8.53 8.77 21.61
N ASP A 130 9.25 9.76 21.10
CA ASP A 130 8.68 10.86 20.33
C ASP A 130 8.00 10.34 19.06
N TYR A 131 8.64 9.42 18.32
CA TYR A 131 8.02 8.81 17.15
C TYR A 131 6.82 7.93 17.49
N LEU A 132 6.86 7.16 18.57
CA LEU A 132 5.71 6.37 19.03
C LEU A 132 4.51 7.25 19.39
N LEU A 133 4.75 8.44 19.98
CA LEU A 133 3.72 9.41 20.33
C LEU A 133 3.20 10.18 19.13
N GLN A 134 4.08 10.66 18.26
CA GLN A 134 3.73 11.66 17.25
C GLN A 134 3.26 11.04 15.94
N SER A 135 3.84 9.91 15.52
CA SER A 135 3.56 9.33 14.20
C SER A 135 2.09 8.94 14.05
N GLU A 136 1.53 9.22 12.88
CA GLU A 136 0.16 8.90 12.50
C GLU A 136 -0.08 7.40 12.47
N LEU A 137 0.92 6.64 12.01
CA LEU A 137 0.89 5.18 11.96
C LEU A 137 2.15 4.58 12.61
N VAL A 138 1.98 3.43 13.26
CA VAL A 138 3.10 2.55 13.63
C VAL A 138 2.90 1.20 12.96
N ILE A 139 3.96 0.67 12.37
CA ILE A 139 4.03 -0.73 11.91
C ILE A 139 5.06 -1.45 12.79
N ALA A 140 4.63 -2.47 13.51
CA ALA A 140 5.45 -3.20 14.47
C ALA A 140 5.68 -4.65 14.02
N ASP A 141 6.94 -5.00 13.77
CA ASP A 141 7.37 -6.40 13.58
C ASP A 141 7.62 -7.06 14.93
N ILE A 142 6.78 -8.03 15.27
CA ILE A 142 6.85 -8.79 16.53
C ILE A 142 7.54 -10.15 16.36
N THR A 143 8.14 -10.40 15.19
CA THR A 143 8.88 -11.62 14.87
C THR A 143 10.11 -11.78 15.76
N GLY A 144 10.37 -12.99 16.25
CA GLY A 144 11.44 -13.35 17.16
C GLY A 144 11.21 -12.93 18.61
N HIS A 145 10.01 -12.50 18.98
CA HIS A 145 9.62 -12.11 20.34
C HIS A 145 10.57 -11.11 20.99
N ASN A 146 11.03 -10.11 20.22
CA ASN A 146 11.98 -9.14 20.72
C ASN A 146 11.37 -8.29 21.87
N PRO A 147 11.99 -8.25 23.07
CA PRO A 147 11.44 -7.53 24.22
C PRO A 147 11.28 -6.02 23.98
N ASN A 148 12.19 -5.41 23.24
CA ASN A 148 12.13 -3.98 22.94
C ASN A 148 10.97 -3.68 21.98
N ALA A 149 10.80 -4.51 20.95
CA ALA A 149 9.67 -4.38 20.03
C ALA A 149 8.32 -4.51 20.76
N PHE A 150 8.19 -5.44 21.70
CA PHE A 150 6.98 -5.56 22.53
C PHE A 150 6.78 -4.38 23.48
N TYR A 151 7.86 -3.85 24.07
CA TYR A 151 7.78 -2.65 24.91
C TYR A 151 7.27 -1.45 24.10
N GLU A 152 7.83 -1.20 22.92
CA GLU A 152 7.44 -0.11 22.01
C GLU A 152 6.01 -0.29 21.49
N MET A 153 5.63 -1.52 21.13
CA MET A 153 4.26 -1.89 20.75
C MET A 153 3.26 -1.58 21.88
N GLY A 154 3.56 -2.02 23.11
CA GLY A 154 2.71 -1.77 24.27
C GLY A 154 2.59 -0.28 24.59
N TYR A 155 3.70 0.46 24.50
CA TYR A 155 3.70 1.90 24.66
C TYR A 155 2.82 2.59 23.61
N ARG A 156 2.95 2.22 22.33
CA ARG A 156 2.10 2.74 21.26
C ARG A 156 0.63 2.42 21.48
N ALA A 157 0.30 1.20 21.88
CA ALA A 157 -1.08 0.79 22.13
C ALA A 157 -1.75 1.70 23.18
N SER A 158 -1.02 2.13 24.20
CA SER A 158 -1.54 3.06 25.23
C SER A 158 -1.94 4.44 24.70
N THR A 159 -1.48 4.83 23.51
CA THR A 159 -1.80 6.14 22.90
C THR A 159 -3.16 6.16 22.19
N GLY A 160 -3.74 4.99 21.90
CA GLY A 160 -4.96 4.85 21.11
C GLY A 160 -4.83 5.24 19.63
N LYS A 161 -3.61 5.55 19.16
CA LYS A 161 -3.35 5.84 17.75
C LYS A 161 -3.12 4.55 16.94
N PRO A 162 -3.36 4.55 15.61
CA PRO A 162 -3.28 3.34 14.79
C PRO A 162 -1.93 2.61 14.87
N ILE A 163 -1.98 1.29 14.98
CA ILE A 163 -0.84 0.38 14.93
C ILE A 163 -1.20 -0.87 14.11
N ILE A 164 -0.27 -1.31 13.26
CA ILE A 164 -0.36 -2.56 12.50
C ILE A 164 0.75 -3.48 12.98
N HIS A 165 0.45 -4.74 13.26
CA HIS A 165 1.44 -5.73 13.67
C HIS A 165 1.78 -6.66 12.50
N LEU A 166 3.06 -6.99 12.37
CA LEU A 166 3.58 -7.95 11.40
C LEU A 166 4.25 -9.11 12.15
N LYS A 167 4.14 -10.32 11.61
CA LYS A 167 4.89 -11.48 12.10
C LYS A 167 5.28 -12.41 10.95
N CYS A 168 6.35 -13.18 11.09
CA CYS A 168 6.59 -14.29 10.18
C CYS A 168 5.47 -15.33 10.26
N LYS A 169 5.05 -15.86 9.10
CA LYS A 169 3.93 -16.82 8.96
C LYS A 169 3.97 -18.01 9.93
N ASN A 170 5.17 -18.53 10.21
CA ASN A 170 5.35 -19.72 11.06
C ASN A 170 5.61 -19.38 12.54
N GLU A 171 5.40 -18.14 12.95
CA GLU A 171 5.63 -17.70 14.32
C GLU A 171 4.32 -17.45 15.06
N GLY A 172 4.23 -17.99 16.27
CA GLY A 172 3.11 -17.78 17.17
C GLY A 172 3.28 -16.50 17.98
N ILE A 173 2.16 -15.88 18.36
CA ILE A 173 2.14 -14.74 19.29
C ILE A 173 2.14 -15.28 20.74
N PRO A 174 2.93 -14.72 21.67
CA PRO A 174 2.93 -15.13 23.07
C PRO A 174 1.54 -15.10 23.71
N PHE A 175 1.27 -16.03 24.63
CA PHE A 175 -0.08 -16.28 25.17
C PHE A 175 -0.77 -15.03 25.73
N ASP A 176 -0.04 -14.21 26.50
CA ASP A 176 -0.62 -13.01 27.14
C ASP A 176 -1.11 -11.94 26.14
N ILE A 177 -0.60 -11.98 24.91
CA ILE A 177 -0.97 -11.06 23.82
C ILE A 177 -1.53 -11.78 22.59
N ALA A 178 -1.92 -13.06 22.73
CA ALA A 178 -2.41 -13.87 21.62
C ALA A 178 -3.68 -13.32 20.95
N GLY A 179 -4.40 -12.41 21.62
CA GLY A 179 -5.54 -11.70 21.04
C GLY A 179 -5.17 -10.61 20.03
N ILE A 180 -3.89 -10.20 19.96
CA ILE A 180 -3.42 -9.21 19.01
C ILE A 180 -3.43 -9.80 17.60
N ARG A 181 -3.97 -9.03 16.64
CA ARG A 181 -3.94 -9.38 15.22
C ARG A 181 -2.64 -8.90 14.59
N ALA A 182 -2.02 -9.78 13.83
CA ALA A 182 -0.82 -9.49 13.06
C ALA A 182 -0.96 -10.05 11.64
N PHE A 183 -0.41 -9.34 10.66
CA PHE A 183 -0.30 -9.83 9.30
C PHE A 183 0.90 -10.77 9.18
N ASP A 184 0.67 -11.91 8.53
CA ASP A 184 1.71 -12.87 8.23
C ASP A 184 2.50 -12.46 7.00
N TYR A 185 3.82 -12.42 7.12
CA TYR A 185 4.72 -12.26 6.00
C TYR A 185 5.65 -13.46 5.82
N ASP A 186 6.01 -13.73 4.58
CA ASP A 186 7.04 -14.69 4.19
C ASP A 186 7.93 -14.04 3.13
N LEU A 187 9.20 -13.77 3.47
CA LEU A 187 10.16 -13.16 2.56
C LEU A 187 10.76 -14.16 1.55
N SER A 188 10.49 -15.46 1.72
CA SER A 188 10.95 -16.50 0.79
C SER A 188 9.99 -16.73 -0.38
N ASP A 189 8.77 -16.22 -0.28
CA ASP A 189 7.72 -16.33 -1.29
C ASP A 189 7.32 -14.94 -1.80
N LEU A 190 7.66 -14.64 -3.05
CA LEU A 190 7.38 -13.34 -3.66
C LEU A 190 5.88 -13.09 -3.84
N ASP A 191 5.08 -14.14 -4.08
CA ASP A 191 3.64 -13.99 -4.22
C ASP A 191 3.02 -13.59 -2.87
N SER A 192 3.51 -14.20 -1.77
CA SER A 192 3.12 -13.82 -0.41
C SER A 192 3.50 -12.37 -0.08
N VAL A 193 4.66 -11.89 -0.55
CA VAL A 193 5.09 -10.49 -0.39
C VAL A 193 4.16 -9.52 -1.13
N GLU A 194 3.71 -9.85 -2.34
CA GLU A 194 2.75 -9.00 -3.07
C GLU A 194 1.36 -9.00 -2.40
N GLU A 195 0.90 -10.16 -1.92
CA GLU A 195 -0.38 -10.29 -1.23
C GLU A 195 -0.42 -9.43 0.04
N ILE A 196 0.60 -9.55 0.91
CA ILE A 196 0.64 -8.76 2.14
C ILE A 196 0.72 -7.26 1.84
N LYS A 197 1.49 -6.84 0.82
CA LYS A 197 1.53 -5.42 0.42
C LYS A 197 0.13 -4.92 0.05
N SER A 198 -0.60 -5.68 -0.78
CA SER A 198 -1.97 -5.31 -1.17
C SER A 198 -2.90 -5.21 0.04
N ARG A 199 -2.82 -6.16 0.98
CA ARG A 199 -3.61 -6.16 2.22
C ARG A 199 -3.27 -4.97 3.11
N LEU A 200 -1.99 -4.63 3.25
CA LEU A 200 -1.55 -3.48 4.04
C LEU A 200 -2.01 -2.15 3.40
N ILE A 201 -1.90 -2.00 2.08
CA ILE A 201 -2.38 -0.79 1.37
C ILE A 201 -3.87 -0.58 1.61
N LYS A 202 -4.69 -1.63 1.47
CA LYS A 202 -6.13 -1.58 1.75
C LYS A 202 -6.43 -1.24 3.20
N THR A 203 -5.67 -1.83 4.13
CA THR A 203 -5.82 -1.59 5.56
C THR A 203 -5.51 -0.15 5.91
N ILE A 204 -4.35 0.37 5.49
CA ILE A 204 -3.94 1.74 5.72
C ILE A 204 -4.93 2.73 5.08
N GLY A 205 -5.38 2.47 3.84
CA GLY A 205 -6.35 3.32 3.17
C GLY A 205 -7.73 3.38 3.86
N ALA A 206 -8.04 2.41 4.71
CA ALA A 206 -9.29 2.37 5.46
C ALA A 206 -9.19 2.93 6.89
N LEU A 207 -7.97 3.21 7.37
CA LEU A 207 -7.77 3.90 8.64
C LEU A 207 -8.08 5.40 8.48
N SER A 208 -8.84 5.97 9.42
CA SER A 208 -9.01 7.42 9.49
C SER A 208 -7.78 8.05 10.14
N PHE A 209 -7.12 8.93 9.41
CA PHE A 209 -6.00 9.73 9.90
C PHE A 209 -6.40 11.20 9.81
N ASP A 210 -7.41 11.59 10.58
CA ASP A 210 -7.90 12.96 10.65
C ASP A 210 -6.76 13.89 11.09
N THR A 211 -6.46 14.90 10.27
CA THR A 211 -5.61 16.01 10.67
C THR A 211 -6.34 16.79 11.75
N LYS A 212 -5.88 16.66 13.00
CA LYS A 212 -6.20 17.63 14.04
C LYS A 212 -5.65 18.99 13.59
N SER A 213 -6.45 19.77 12.88
CA SER A 213 -6.30 21.22 12.90
C SER A 213 -6.62 21.66 14.32
N ASP A 214 -5.67 22.29 14.99
CA ASP A 214 -5.79 22.84 16.34
C ASP A 214 -7.13 23.55 16.55
N GLN A 215 -8.06 22.86 17.21
CA GLN A 215 -9.08 23.50 18.01
C GLN A 215 -9.18 22.71 19.31
N ASN A 216 -8.75 23.37 20.39
CA ASN A 216 -9.01 22.98 21.76
C ASN A 216 -10.46 22.53 21.88
N ASN A 217 -10.68 21.28 22.29
CA ASN A 217 -11.80 20.90 23.14
C ASN A 217 -11.36 19.72 24.00
N GLU A 218 -11.39 19.97 25.31
CA GLU A 218 -11.44 18.96 26.34
C GLU A 218 -12.72 18.12 26.17
N ASP A 219 -12.69 16.89 26.69
CA ASP A 219 -13.72 15.84 26.64
C ASP A 219 -13.86 15.07 25.32
N ASP A 220 -13.07 13.99 25.20
CA ASP A 220 -13.50 12.80 24.45
C ASP A 220 -12.72 11.54 24.85
N SER A 221 -13.09 10.92 25.98
CA SER A 221 -12.59 9.59 26.37
C SER A 221 -13.26 8.46 25.58
N ASP A 222 -14.52 8.65 25.19
CA ASP A 222 -15.37 7.57 24.68
C ASP A 222 -15.14 7.30 23.18
N THR A 223 -14.70 8.30 22.41
CA THR A 223 -14.43 8.13 20.96
C THR A 223 -13.07 7.47 20.67
N LYS A 224 -12.13 7.43 21.62
CA LYS A 224 -10.81 6.79 21.42
C LYS A 224 -10.85 5.27 21.48
N GLU A 225 -11.65 4.69 22.37
CA GLU A 225 -11.80 3.22 22.47
C GLU A 225 -12.45 2.64 21.20
N MET A 226 -13.46 3.34 20.66
CA MET A 226 -14.21 2.87 19.49
C MET A 226 -13.36 2.89 18.19
N ASN A 227 -12.47 3.88 18.03
CA ASN A 227 -11.57 3.95 16.87
C ASN A 227 -10.47 2.87 16.90
N GLY A 228 -10.01 2.46 18.09
CA GLY A 228 -9.08 1.35 18.27
C GLY A 228 -9.69 0.03 17.82
N ASP A 229 -10.92 -0.27 18.27
CA ASP A 229 -11.63 -1.49 17.92
C ASP A 229 -11.97 -1.55 16.42
N ILE A 230 -12.44 -0.45 15.82
CA ILE A 230 -12.76 -0.41 14.39
C ILE A 230 -11.50 -0.62 13.53
N SER A 231 -10.38 0.02 13.91
CA SER A 231 -9.09 -0.15 13.21
C SER A 231 -8.60 -1.60 13.24
N GLN A 232 -8.91 -2.35 14.30
CA GLN A 232 -8.57 -3.76 14.41
C GLN A 232 -9.53 -4.68 13.64
N LEU A 233 -10.79 -4.26 13.41
CA LEU A 233 -11.79 -5.04 12.66
C LEU A 233 -11.59 -4.97 11.15
N ILE A 234 -11.07 -3.85 10.64
CA ILE A 234 -10.81 -3.61 9.22
C ILE A 234 -9.90 -4.69 8.57
N PRO A 235 -8.75 -5.07 9.16
CA PRO A 235 -7.94 -6.20 8.69
C PRO A 235 -8.72 -7.51 8.52
N ILE A 236 -9.62 -7.83 9.46
CA ILE A 236 -10.43 -9.06 9.39
C ILE A 236 -11.39 -8.99 8.20
N LEU A 237 -12.04 -7.85 7.99
CA LEU A 237 -13.01 -7.72 6.90
C LEU A 237 -12.32 -7.91 5.55
N TYR A 238 -11.09 -7.42 5.40
CA TYR A 238 -10.29 -7.67 4.20
C TYR A 238 -9.83 -9.12 4.08
N GLU A 239 -9.41 -9.76 5.17
CA GLU A 239 -9.04 -11.17 5.17
C GLU A 239 -10.21 -12.07 4.81
N ILE A 240 -11.37 -11.88 5.44
CA ILE A 240 -12.61 -12.60 5.12
C ILE A 240 -13.01 -12.36 3.65
N GLN A 241 -12.89 -11.12 3.15
CA GLN A 241 -13.21 -10.81 1.76
C GLN A 241 -12.29 -11.55 0.78
N ASP A 242 -11.00 -11.69 1.12
CA ASP A 242 -10.03 -12.38 0.29
C ASP A 242 -10.23 -13.90 0.33
N ASP A 243 -10.44 -14.47 1.51
CA ASP A 243 -10.78 -15.88 1.71
C ASP A 243 -12.04 -16.25 0.91
N ILE A 244 -13.08 -15.40 0.96
CA ILE A 244 -14.32 -15.60 0.16
C ILE A 244 -14.00 -15.55 -1.34
N SER A 245 -13.11 -14.65 -1.76
CA SER A 245 -12.72 -14.53 -3.17
C SER A 245 -11.92 -15.74 -3.64
N GLN A 246 -11.05 -16.29 -2.80
CA GLN A 246 -10.28 -17.49 -3.06
C GLN A 246 -11.17 -18.74 -3.09
N LEU A 247 -12.07 -18.91 -2.11
CA LEU A 247 -13.09 -19.96 -2.12
C LEU A 247 -13.94 -19.93 -3.38
N LYS A 248 -14.34 -18.74 -3.84
CA LYS A 248 -15.11 -18.59 -5.09
C LYS A 248 -14.32 -19.06 -6.31
N LYS A 249 -13.02 -18.78 -6.38
CA LYS A 249 -12.14 -19.28 -7.45
C LYS A 249 -11.97 -20.79 -7.38
N GLU A 250 -11.76 -21.35 -6.19
CA GLU A 250 -11.64 -22.80 -6.01
C GLU A 250 -12.91 -23.55 -6.41
N ILE A 251 -14.08 -23.05 -6.02
CA ILE A 251 -15.38 -23.63 -6.44
C ILE A 251 -15.49 -23.61 -7.96
N HIS A 252 -15.16 -22.49 -8.61
CA HIS A 252 -15.24 -22.39 -10.07
C HIS A 252 -14.29 -23.37 -10.79
N ASN A 253 -13.07 -23.54 -10.26
CA ASN A 253 -12.11 -24.48 -10.82
C ASN A 253 -12.57 -25.93 -10.62
N LYS A 254 -13.10 -26.27 -9.44
CA LYS A 254 -13.58 -27.62 -9.11
C LYS A 254 -14.80 -28.01 -9.92
N ASP A 255 -15.73 -27.08 -10.16
CA ASP A 255 -16.86 -27.29 -11.08
C ASP A 255 -16.36 -27.59 -12.50
N THR A 256 -15.35 -26.85 -12.97
CA THR A 256 -14.76 -27.04 -14.30
C THR A 256 -14.05 -28.40 -14.44
N GLU A 257 -13.26 -28.81 -13.44
CA GLU A 257 -12.62 -30.12 -13.39
C GLU A 257 -13.65 -31.27 -13.33
N THR A 258 -14.71 -31.10 -12.54
CA THR A 258 -15.78 -32.10 -12.43
C THR A 258 -16.53 -32.25 -13.76
N ILE A 259 -16.82 -31.14 -14.43
CA ILE A 259 -17.40 -31.13 -15.78
C ILE A 259 -16.46 -31.81 -16.77
N GLN A 260 -15.16 -31.51 -16.75
CA GLN A 260 -14.17 -32.17 -17.61
C GLN A 260 -14.06 -33.67 -17.34
N ALA A 261 -14.12 -34.10 -16.07
CA ALA A 261 -14.08 -35.51 -15.71
C ALA A 261 -15.32 -36.27 -16.21
N VAL A 262 -16.51 -35.67 -16.10
CA VAL A 262 -17.77 -36.23 -16.63
C VAL A 262 -17.72 -36.32 -18.17
N ILE A 263 -17.22 -35.28 -18.85
CA ILE A 263 -17.04 -35.28 -20.31
C ILE A 263 -16.05 -36.37 -20.73
N LYS A 264 -14.92 -36.50 -20.02
CA LYS A 264 -13.89 -37.52 -20.32
C LYS A 264 -14.40 -38.94 -20.08
N ALA A 265 -15.25 -39.15 -19.07
CA ALA A 265 -15.91 -40.43 -18.82
C ALA A 265 -16.97 -40.77 -19.89
N ALA A 266 -17.66 -39.76 -20.42
CA ALA A 266 -18.67 -39.93 -21.47
C ALA A 266 -18.08 -40.10 -22.89
N THR A 267 -16.92 -39.48 -23.17
CA THR A 267 -16.23 -39.57 -24.46
C THR A 267 -14.72 -39.82 -24.27
N PRO A 268 -14.27 -41.09 -24.23
CA PRO A 268 -12.89 -41.43 -23.84
C PRO A 268 -11.77 -41.08 -24.83
N SER A 269 -12.09 -40.68 -26.07
CA SER A 269 -11.13 -40.66 -27.20
C SER A 269 -10.94 -39.31 -27.91
N ALA A 270 -11.38 -38.18 -27.33
CA ALA A 270 -11.15 -36.86 -27.94
C ALA A 270 -9.88 -36.16 -27.41
N PRO A 271 -9.15 -35.37 -28.24
CA PRO A 271 -8.01 -34.58 -27.79
C PRO A 271 -8.44 -33.52 -26.77
N ILE A 272 -7.49 -33.02 -25.97
CA ILE A 272 -7.71 -31.92 -25.02
C ILE A 272 -8.09 -30.66 -25.82
N GLU A 273 -9.39 -30.38 -25.91
CA GLU A 273 -9.95 -29.16 -26.48
C GLU A 273 -10.46 -28.24 -25.36
N ASP A 274 -10.55 -26.93 -25.64
CA ASP A 274 -11.14 -25.94 -24.74
C ASP A 274 -12.53 -26.40 -24.23
N SER A 275 -12.79 -26.23 -22.94
CA SER A 275 -13.94 -26.84 -22.24
C SER A 275 -15.27 -26.48 -22.88
N ASN A 276 -15.42 -25.23 -23.34
CA ASN A 276 -16.63 -24.76 -24.01
C ASN A 276 -16.81 -25.41 -25.39
N THR A 277 -15.71 -25.63 -26.11
CA THR A 277 -15.70 -26.28 -27.43
C THR A 277 -16.03 -27.77 -27.32
N ALA A 278 -15.50 -28.44 -26.28
CA ALA A 278 -15.77 -29.85 -26.00
C ALA A 278 -17.24 -30.08 -25.61
N ILE A 279 -17.79 -29.25 -24.71
CA ILE A 279 -19.21 -29.29 -24.33
C ILE A 279 -20.10 -29.09 -25.56
N MET A 280 -19.77 -28.09 -26.39
CA MET A 280 -20.56 -27.81 -27.58
C MET A 280 -20.54 -28.96 -28.59
N LYS A 281 -19.39 -29.62 -28.81
CA LYS A 281 -19.30 -30.82 -29.66
C LYS A 281 -20.07 -32.03 -29.11
N ALA A 282 -20.14 -32.19 -27.79
CA ALA A 282 -20.88 -33.30 -27.19
C ALA A 282 -22.41 -33.08 -27.24
N VAL A 283 -22.86 -31.84 -27.02
CA VAL A 283 -24.28 -31.52 -26.86
C VAL A 283 -24.94 -31.20 -28.21
N LEU A 284 -24.23 -30.56 -29.15
CA LEU A 284 -24.78 -30.10 -30.42
C LEU A 284 -25.35 -31.23 -31.31
N PRO A 285 -24.71 -32.41 -31.44
CA PRO A 285 -25.26 -33.52 -32.23
C PRO A 285 -26.59 -34.03 -31.67
N GLU A 286 -26.73 -34.03 -30.34
CA GLU A 286 -27.92 -34.55 -29.68
C GLU A 286 -29.08 -33.55 -29.72
N LEU A 287 -28.77 -32.25 -29.66
CA LEU A 287 -29.72 -31.17 -29.95
C LEU A 287 -30.22 -31.21 -31.40
N LEU A 288 -29.36 -31.55 -32.36
CA LEU A 288 -29.74 -31.70 -33.77
C LEU A 288 -30.60 -32.95 -34.02
N ARG A 289 -30.42 -34.02 -33.22
CA ARG A 289 -31.24 -35.23 -33.29
C ARG A 289 -32.61 -35.08 -32.65
N ASN A 290 -32.77 -34.15 -31.71
CA ASN A 290 -34.04 -33.93 -31.01
C ASN A 290 -34.52 -32.46 -31.15
N PRO A 291 -35.27 -32.13 -32.23
CA PRO A 291 -35.68 -30.77 -32.54
C PRO A 291 -36.52 -30.09 -31.44
N ASN A 292 -37.27 -30.87 -30.67
CA ASN A 292 -38.08 -30.35 -29.56
C ASN A 292 -37.20 -29.90 -28.38
N SER A 293 -36.05 -30.55 -28.17
CA SER A 293 -35.09 -30.18 -27.11
C SER A 293 -34.42 -28.85 -27.44
N MET A 294 -34.04 -28.65 -28.71
CA MET A 294 -33.52 -27.37 -29.20
C MET A 294 -34.55 -26.24 -29.03
N LYS A 295 -35.81 -26.50 -29.35
CA LYS A 295 -36.90 -25.51 -29.18
C LYS A 295 -37.11 -25.12 -27.72
N THR A 296 -37.07 -26.10 -26.81
CA THR A 296 -37.18 -25.86 -25.36
C THR A 296 -35.99 -25.05 -24.82
N LEU A 297 -34.78 -25.29 -25.33
CA LEU A 297 -33.58 -24.55 -24.94
C LEU A 297 -33.64 -23.09 -25.41
N ILE A 298 -34.17 -22.85 -26.62
CA ILE A 298 -34.39 -21.50 -27.16
C ILE A 298 -35.45 -20.77 -26.33
N GLU A 299 -36.58 -21.40 -26.01
CA GLU A 299 -37.63 -20.83 -25.15
C GLU A 299 -37.10 -20.47 -23.74
N LEU A 300 -36.25 -21.32 -23.15
CA LEU A 300 -35.56 -21.04 -21.88
C LEU A 300 -34.60 -19.85 -21.97
N SER A 301 -33.89 -19.69 -23.09
CA SER A 301 -32.99 -18.55 -23.32
C SER A 301 -33.75 -17.23 -23.48
N GLU A 302 -34.91 -17.26 -24.13
CA GLU A 302 -35.78 -16.09 -24.29
C GLU A 302 -36.45 -15.67 -22.98
N LEU A 303 -36.77 -16.65 -22.11
CA LEU A 303 -37.27 -16.41 -20.74
C LEU A 303 -36.20 -15.74 -19.85
N GLY A 304 -34.92 -16.07 -20.03
CA GLY A 304 -33.80 -15.43 -19.33
C GLY A 304 -33.54 -13.99 -19.76
N ASN A 305 -33.70 -13.67 -21.05
CA ASN A 305 -33.50 -12.33 -21.59
C ASN A 305 -34.66 -11.35 -21.33
N LYS A 306 -35.85 -11.83 -20.94
CA LYS A 306 -36.99 -10.99 -20.54
C LYS A 306 -36.93 -10.45 -19.10
N LYS A 307 -35.87 -10.78 -18.33
CA LYS A 307 -35.66 -10.32 -16.95
C LYS A 307 -34.51 -9.30 -16.79
N LYS A 308 -34.15 -8.58 -17.85
CA LYS A 308 -33.31 -7.37 -17.78
C LYS A 308 -34.14 -6.13 -18.08
#